data_AF-A0A1V5Z3I4-F1
#
_entry.id   AF-A0A1V5Z3I4-F1
#
_cell.length_a   1.000
_cell.length_b   1.000
_cell.length_c   1.000
_cell.angle_alpha   90.00
_cell.angle_beta   90.00
_cell.angle_gamma   90.00
#
_symmetry.space_group_name_H-M   'P 1'
#
loop_
_entity.id
_entity.type
_entity.pdbx_description
1 polymer ?
#
loop_
_entity_poly.entity_id
_entity_poly.type
_entity_poly.pdbx_seq_one_letter_code
_entity_poly.pdbx_strand_id
1 'polypeptide(L)'
;MIMKARGASQIVVHSVTVRSTFALTHYEDARVFLLDNACQLAGRVNPFFQRPIATGGLRFVFPETSEHAGVLHLNIESFRHSNNEVFVEVKSVFGRQVVGADNVDPLITNLHHTRQFITERVFPFLQQFDTPVSSL
;
A
#
# COMPACT_ATOMS: atom_id res chain seq x y z
N MET A 1 19.31 -20.15 16.26
CA MET A 1 19.15 -19.17 15.14
C MET A 1 18.65 -19.93 13.91
N ILE A 2 17.45 -19.64 13.40
CA ILE A 2 16.77 -20.42 12.35
C ILE A 2 17.62 -20.64 11.09
N MET A 3 18.43 -19.65 10.68
CA MET A 3 19.31 -19.77 9.51
C MET A 3 20.45 -20.78 9.72
N LYS A 4 21.13 -20.73 10.87
CA LYS A 4 22.18 -21.70 11.24
C LYS A 4 21.63 -23.12 11.30
N ALA A 5 20.43 -23.31 11.83
CA ALA A 5 19.75 -24.60 11.86
C ALA A 5 19.36 -25.14 10.47
N ARG A 6 19.35 -24.28 9.45
CA ARG A 6 19.04 -24.62 8.04
C ARG A 6 20.28 -24.69 7.16
N GLY A 7 21.49 -24.52 7.71
CA GLY A 7 22.73 -24.44 6.93
C GLY A 7 22.83 -23.21 6.03
N ALA A 8 21.99 -22.18 6.26
CA ALA A 8 22.00 -20.96 5.48
C ALA A 8 22.91 -19.91 6.15
N SER A 9 23.85 -19.36 5.40
CA SER A 9 24.77 -18.30 5.87
C SER A 9 24.22 -16.90 5.66
N GLN A 10 23.30 -16.72 4.71
CA GLN A 10 22.74 -15.42 4.35
C GLN A 10 21.35 -15.51 3.71
N ILE A 11 20.62 -14.39 3.74
CA ILE A 11 19.42 -14.14 2.94
C ILE A 11 19.80 -13.12 1.86
N VAL A 12 19.65 -13.51 0.60
CA VAL A 12 20.03 -12.66 -0.55
C VAL A 12 18.88 -11.75 -0.97
N VAL A 13 17.64 -12.20 -0.79
CA VAL A 13 16.42 -11.46 -1.11
C VAL A 13 15.39 -11.74 -0.03
N HIS A 14 14.71 -10.69 0.42
CA HIS A 14 13.53 -10.79 1.27
C HIS A 14 12.49 -9.77 0.87
N SER A 15 11.25 -10.01 1.31
CA SER A 15 10.17 -9.07 1.13
C SER A 15 9.35 -8.93 2.40
N VAL A 16 8.86 -7.72 2.62
CA VAL A 16 7.90 -7.41 3.68
C VAL A 16 6.59 -7.03 3.01
N THR A 17 5.49 -7.65 3.42
CA THR A 17 4.14 -7.23 3.03
C THR A 17 3.40 -6.74 4.26
N VAL A 18 2.96 -5.49 4.24
CA VAL A 18 2.11 -4.90 5.27
C VAL A 18 0.77 -4.54 4.64
N ARG A 19 -0.31 -4.94 5.31
CA ARG A 19 -1.69 -4.62 4.92
C ARG A 19 -2.35 -3.82 6.02
N SER A 20 -3.15 -2.84 5.63
CA SER A 20 -3.91 -2.00 6.53
C SER A 20 -5.20 -1.54 5.85
N THR A 21 -6.09 -0.93 6.62
CA THR A 21 -7.25 -0.21 6.12
C THR A 21 -7.12 1.27 6.46
N PHE A 22 -7.63 2.11 5.57
CA PHE A 22 -7.83 3.53 5.80
C PHE A 22 -9.34 3.77 5.86
N ALA A 23 -9.84 4.13 7.04
CA ALA A 23 -11.25 4.42 7.25
C ALA A 23 -11.59 5.83 6.78
N LEU A 24 -12.66 5.96 6.00
CA LEU A 24 -13.11 7.24 5.45
C LEU A 24 -13.87 8.04 6.50
N THR A 25 -13.70 9.35 6.48
CA THR A 25 -14.38 10.30 7.36
C THR A 25 -15.52 11.01 6.65
N HIS A 26 -15.35 11.37 5.37
CA HIS A 26 -16.31 12.20 4.62
C HIS A 26 -17.04 11.46 3.50
N TYR A 27 -16.70 10.19 3.29
CA TYR A 27 -17.30 9.33 2.28
C TYR A 27 -17.81 8.03 2.91
N GLU A 28 -18.98 7.57 2.48
CA GLU A 28 -19.55 6.28 2.92
C GLU A 28 -19.18 5.11 1.99
N ASP A 29 -18.70 5.42 0.77
CA ASP A 29 -18.33 4.43 -0.24
C ASP A 29 -16.90 4.69 -0.76
N ALA A 30 -16.01 3.75 -0.50
CA ALA A 30 -14.60 3.78 -0.90
C ALA A 30 -14.40 3.79 -2.41
N ARG A 31 -15.37 3.29 -3.20
CA ARG A 31 -15.33 3.36 -4.66
C ARG A 31 -15.58 4.78 -5.13
N VAL A 32 -16.55 5.47 -4.53
CA VAL A 32 -16.82 6.89 -4.83
C VAL A 32 -15.62 7.74 -4.40
N PHE A 33 -15.10 7.52 -3.19
CA PHE A 33 -13.90 8.20 -2.71
C PHE A 33 -12.70 8.02 -3.66
N LEU A 34 -12.37 6.78 -4.06
CA LEU A 34 -11.19 6.53 -4.89
C LEU A 34 -11.40 6.91 -6.35
N LEU A 35 -12.47 6.43 -6.98
CA LEU A 35 -12.65 6.57 -8.42
C LEU A 35 -13.19 7.95 -8.79
N ASP A 36 -14.24 8.39 -8.13
CA ASP A 36 -14.91 9.62 -8.51
C ASP A 36 -14.15 10.83 -7.97
N ASN A 37 -13.71 10.79 -6.72
CA ASN A 37 -13.03 11.92 -6.08
C ASN A 37 -11.51 11.89 -6.28
N ALA A 38 -10.78 10.87 -5.84
CA ALA A 38 -9.31 10.86 -5.96
C ALA A 38 -8.83 10.74 -7.42
N CYS A 39 -9.51 9.94 -8.26
CA CYS A 39 -9.15 9.73 -9.67
C CYS A 39 -9.93 10.60 -10.66
N GLN A 40 -10.92 11.39 -10.21
CA GLN A 40 -11.71 12.29 -11.06
C GLN A 40 -12.47 11.56 -12.19
N LEU A 41 -12.99 10.36 -11.91
CA LEU A 41 -13.71 9.52 -12.88
C LEU A 41 -15.24 9.56 -12.72
N ALA A 42 -15.78 10.51 -11.96
CA ALA A 42 -17.21 10.68 -11.76
C ALA A 42 -17.97 10.71 -13.10
N GLY A 43 -18.92 9.79 -13.27
CA GLY A 43 -19.71 9.66 -14.51
C GLY A 43 -18.95 9.17 -15.74
N ARG A 44 -17.65 8.88 -15.63
CA ARG A 44 -16.80 8.45 -16.76
C ARG A 44 -16.71 6.95 -16.94
N VAL A 45 -16.97 6.16 -15.90
CA VAL A 45 -16.82 4.70 -15.97
C VAL A 45 -18.05 4.02 -16.60
N ASN A 46 -19.25 4.35 -16.10
CA ASN A 46 -20.48 3.68 -16.53
C ASN A 46 -20.78 3.74 -18.05
N PRO A 47 -20.51 4.86 -18.77
CA PRO A 47 -20.77 4.94 -20.21
C PRO A 47 -20.07 3.87 -21.05
N PHE A 48 -18.92 3.35 -20.58
CA PHE A 48 -18.11 2.38 -21.32
C PHE A 48 -18.32 0.94 -20.84
N PHE A 49 -18.41 0.71 -19.53
CA PHE A 49 -18.42 -0.65 -18.99
C PHE A 49 -19.83 -1.20 -18.76
N GLN A 50 -20.84 -0.34 -18.57
CA GLN A 50 -22.25 -0.71 -18.40
C GLN A 50 -22.49 -1.84 -17.36
N ARG A 51 -21.62 -1.90 -16.35
CA ARG A 51 -21.66 -2.90 -15.27
C ARG A 51 -21.27 -2.26 -13.94
N PRO A 52 -21.83 -2.71 -12.82
CA PRO A 52 -21.43 -2.24 -11.50
C PRO A 52 -19.95 -2.57 -11.22
N ILE A 53 -19.24 -1.61 -10.64
CA ILE A 53 -17.86 -1.80 -10.19
C ILE A 53 -17.88 -2.44 -8.80
N ALA A 54 -17.29 -3.63 -8.67
CA ALA A 54 -17.12 -4.29 -7.38
C ALA A 54 -15.95 -3.70 -6.60
N THR A 55 -14.83 -3.46 -7.28
CA THR A 55 -13.64 -2.82 -6.70
C THR A 55 -12.96 -1.89 -7.70
N GLY A 56 -12.30 -0.86 -7.21
CA GLY A 56 -11.48 0.06 -7.99
C GLY A 56 -10.35 0.62 -7.13
N GLY A 57 -9.24 1.00 -7.78
CA GLY A 57 -8.03 1.36 -7.03
C GLY A 57 -6.89 1.90 -7.87
N LEU A 58 -5.78 2.17 -7.17
CA LEU A 58 -4.53 2.69 -7.68
C LEU A 58 -3.41 1.70 -7.37
N ARG A 59 -2.47 1.59 -8.32
CA ARG A 59 -1.25 0.82 -8.13
C ARG A 59 -0.04 1.69 -8.45
N PHE A 60 0.91 1.71 -7.52
CA PHE A 60 2.18 2.40 -7.68
C PHE A 60 3.35 1.44 -7.47
N VAL A 61 4.45 1.72 -8.16
CA VAL A 61 5.74 1.06 -7.94
C VAL A 61 6.77 2.14 -7.73
N PHE A 62 7.33 2.21 -6.52
CA PHE A 62 8.41 3.13 -6.19
C PHE A 62 9.72 2.36 -6.24
N PRO A 63 10.68 2.74 -7.11
CA PRO A 63 11.99 2.10 -7.18
C PRO A 63 12.82 2.35 -5.92
N GLU A 64 13.93 1.63 -5.79
CA GLU A 64 14.94 1.88 -4.76
C GLU A 64 15.50 3.30 -4.85
N THR A 65 15.79 3.91 -3.69
CA THR A 65 16.43 5.22 -3.57
C THR A 65 17.57 5.16 -2.56
N SER A 66 18.34 6.25 -2.44
CA SER A 66 19.35 6.39 -1.37
C SER A 66 18.75 6.36 0.04
N GLU A 67 17.47 6.72 0.18
CA GLU A 67 16.76 6.77 1.46
C GLU A 67 15.97 5.48 1.74
N HIS A 68 15.63 4.70 0.71
CA HIS A 68 14.87 3.46 0.86
C HIS A 68 15.43 2.33 -0.01
N ALA A 69 16.02 1.32 0.63
CA ALA A 69 16.73 0.23 -0.04
C ALA A 69 15.83 -0.81 -0.74
N GLY A 70 14.51 -0.73 -0.55
CA GLY A 70 13.53 -1.64 -1.14
C GLY A 70 12.73 -1.00 -2.26
N VAL A 71 12.35 -1.81 -3.26
CA VAL A 71 11.30 -1.45 -4.23
C VAL A 71 9.95 -1.63 -3.56
N LEU A 72 9.14 -0.58 -3.54
CA LEU A 72 7.82 -0.57 -2.89
C LEU A 72 6.72 -0.76 -3.93
N HIS A 73 5.97 -1.86 -3.82
CA HIS A 73 4.74 -2.06 -4.57
C HIS A 73 3.56 -1.67 -3.68
N LEU A 74 2.85 -0.60 -4.04
CA LEU A 74 1.70 -0.10 -3.31
C LEU A 74 0.42 -0.42 -4.10
N ASN A 75 -0.54 -1.03 -3.42
CA ASN A 75 -1.91 -1.23 -3.88
C ASN A 75 -2.87 -0.49 -2.94
N ILE A 76 -3.73 0.35 -3.50
CA ILE A 76 -4.78 1.08 -2.80
C ILE A 76 -6.08 0.75 -3.50
N GLU A 77 -7.03 0.12 -2.83
CA GLU A 77 -8.30 -0.28 -3.45
C GLU A 77 -9.49 -0.12 -2.51
N SER A 78 -10.68 0.06 -3.06
CA SER A 78 -11.92 -0.02 -2.28
C SER A 78 -12.03 -1.41 -1.63
N PHE A 79 -12.28 -1.48 -0.32
CA PHE A 79 -12.22 -2.75 0.38
C PHE A 79 -13.51 -3.57 0.18
N ARG A 80 -13.40 -4.75 -0.46
CA ARG A 80 -14.56 -5.62 -0.73
C ARG A 80 -15.35 -6.06 0.52
N HIS A 81 -14.76 -5.94 1.71
CA HIS A 81 -15.35 -6.37 2.97
C HIS A 81 -15.91 -5.22 3.81
N SER A 82 -15.67 -3.96 3.42
CA SER A 82 -16.20 -2.79 4.10
C SER A 82 -16.35 -1.62 3.13
N ASN A 83 -17.57 -1.07 3.04
CA ASN A 83 -17.86 0.00 2.09
C ASN A 83 -17.13 1.31 2.43
N ASN A 84 -16.87 1.61 3.70
CA ASN A 84 -16.26 2.86 4.14
C ASN A 84 -14.76 2.76 4.41
N GLU A 85 -14.11 1.68 3.96
CA GLU A 85 -12.67 1.50 4.11
C GLU A 85 -11.97 1.31 2.76
N VAL A 86 -10.77 1.86 2.70
CA VAL A 86 -9.82 1.62 1.61
C VAL A 86 -8.79 0.61 2.10
N PHE A 87 -8.60 -0.48 1.35
CA PHE A 87 -7.54 -1.44 1.58
C PHE A 87 -6.21 -0.88 1.05
N VAL A 88 -5.19 -0.94 1.89
CA VAL A 88 -3.83 -0.51 1.56
C VAL A 88 -2.89 -1.68 1.78
N GLU A 89 -2.18 -2.09 0.73
CA GLU A 89 -1.10 -3.06 0.79
C GLU A 89 0.20 -2.44 0.28
N VAL A 90 1.27 -2.59 1.05
CA VAL A 90 2.62 -2.31 0.59
C VAL A 90 3.44 -3.58 0.67
N LYS A 91 3.97 -4.01 -0.47
CA LYS A 91 4.99 -5.05 -0.57
C LYS A 91 6.34 -4.42 -0.91
N SER A 92 7.25 -4.44 0.04
CA SER A 92 8.63 -4.01 -0.11
C SER A 92 9.51 -5.19 -0.49
N VAL A 93 10.31 -5.06 -1.54
CA VAL A 93 11.25 -6.10 -2.01
C VAL A 93 12.68 -5.59 -1.91
N PHE A 94 13.53 -6.32 -1.19
CA PHE A 94 14.91 -5.95 -0.92
C PHE A 94 15.85 -6.96 -1.59
N GLY A 95 16.28 -6.65 -2.82
CA GLY A 95 17.15 -7.55 -3.60
C GLY A 95 18.64 -7.23 -3.50
N ARG A 96 19.01 -6.08 -2.93
CA ARG A 96 20.40 -5.57 -2.87
C ARG A 96 20.96 -5.49 -1.46
N GLN A 97 20.20 -5.93 -0.46
CA GLN A 97 20.58 -5.90 0.94
C GLN A 97 20.71 -7.34 1.46
N VAL A 98 21.93 -7.87 1.38
CA VAL A 98 22.23 -9.21 1.90
C VAL A 98 22.19 -9.18 3.43
N VAL A 99 21.44 -10.12 4.02
CA VAL A 99 21.30 -10.26 5.47
C VAL A 99 22.10 -11.47 5.93
N GLY A 100 23.13 -11.24 6.74
CA GLY A 100 23.97 -12.32 7.27
C GLY A 100 23.27 -13.11 8.38
N ALA A 101 23.64 -14.37 8.55
CA ALA A 101 23.07 -15.23 9.59
C ALA A 101 23.22 -14.67 11.01
N ASP A 102 24.28 -13.88 11.27
CA ASP A 102 24.58 -13.29 12.59
C ASP A 102 23.97 -11.90 12.80
N ASN A 103 23.40 -11.29 11.76
CA ASN A 103 22.79 -9.97 11.83
C ASN A 103 21.48 -9.94 11.03
N VAL A 104 20.37 -10.13 11.74
CA VAL A 104 19.00 -10.11 11.19
C VAL A 104 18.32 -8.75 11.32
N ASP A 105 18.98 -7.75 11.91
CA ASP A 105 18.42 -6.42 12.15
C ASP A 105 17.87 -5.75 10.87
N PRO A 106 18.49 -5.90 9.68
CA PRO A 106 17.93 -5.35 8.45
C PRO A 106 16.50 -5.83 8.17
N LEU A 107 16.12 -7.06 8.54
CA LEU A 107 14.75 -7.54 8.33
C LEU A 107 13.74 -6.74 9.17
N ILE A 108 14.10 -6.47 10.43
CA ILE A 108 13.26 -5.73 11.38
C ILE A 108 13.20 -4.27 10.97
N THR A 109 14.33 -3.65 10.62
CA THR A 109 14.38 -2.28 10.10
C THR A 109 13.50 -2.13 8.85
N ASN A 110 13.58 -3.07 7.92
CA ASN A 110 12.77 -3.04 6.70
C ASN A 110 11.28 -3.21 6.96
N LEU A 111 10.91 -4.02 7.97
CA LEU A 111 9.51 -4.10 8.42
C LEU A 111 9.02 -2.74 8.95
N HIS A 112 9.81 -2.10 9.81
CA HIS A 112 9.47 -0.78 10.34
C HIS A 112 9.35 0.28 9.24
N HIS A 113 10.32 0.35 8.32
CA HIS A 113 10.27 1.29 7.20
C HIS A 113 9.05 1.07 6.31
N THR A 114 8.71 -0.20 6.01
CA THR A 114 7.51 -0.52 5.21
C THR A 114 6.24 -0.05 5.91
N ARG A 115 6.14 -0.25 7.23
CA ARG A 115 5.00 0.21 8.03
C ARG A 115 4.94 1.74 8.10
N GLN A 116 6.07 2.40 8.32
CA GLN A 116 6.17 3.86 8.34
C GLN A 116 5.77 4.47 7.00
N PHE A 117 6.13 3.85 5.89
CA PHE A 117 5.70 4.31 4.57
C PHE A 117 4.18 4.38 4.44
N ILE A 118 3.44 3.39 4.99
CA ILE A 118 1.97 3.45 5.02
C ILE A 118 1.50 4.64 5.85
N THR A 119 1.96 4.76 7.10
CA THR A 119 1.43 5.76 8.04
C THR A 119 1.86 7.19 7.73
N GLU A 120 3.09 7.38 7.22
CA GLU A 120 3.70 8.70 7.02
C GLU A 120 3.57 9.19 5.57
N ARG A 121 3.29 8.32 4.60
CA ARG A 121 3.18 8.69 3.18
C ARG A 121 1.83 8.34 2.59
N VAL A 122 1.40 7.08 2.70
CA VAL A 122 0.15 6.63 2.05
C VAL A 122 -1.09 7.22 2.71
N PHE A 123 -1.18 7.21 4.03
CA PHE A 123 -2.33 7.77 4.75
C PHE A 123 -2.46 9.29 4.53
N PRO A 124 -1.40 10.10 4.66
CA PRO A 124 -1.48 11.52 4.28
C PRO A 124 -1.87 11.74 2.82
N PHE A 125 -1.37 10.89 1.90
CA PHE A 125 -1.78 10.95 0.50
C PHE A 125 -3.28 10.69 0.32
N LEU A 126 -3.88 9.73 1.03
CA LEU A 126 -5.32 9.47 0.95
C LEU A 126 -6.14 10.57 1.64
N GLN A 127 -5.66 11.04 2.80
CA GLN A 127 -6.32 12.07 3.61
C GLN A 127 -6.53 13.38 2.83
N GLN A 128 -5.62 13.73 1.92
CA GLN A 128 -5.76 14.95 1.12
C GLN A 128 -7.02 14.97 0.24
N PHE A 129 -7.58 13.78 -0.07
CA PHE A 129 -8.80 13.64 -0.86
C PHE A 129 -10.03 13.39 0.03
N ASP A 130 -9.85 12.89 1.25
CA ASP A 130 -10.96 12.64 2.19
C ASP A 130 -11.30 13.95 2.88
N THR A 131 -11.95 14.82 2.12
CA THR A 131 -12.44 16.14 2.54
C THR A 131 -13.95 16.20 2.36
N PRO A 132 -14.67 17.05 3.13
CA PRO A 132 -16.11 17.22 2.96
C PRO A 132 -16.45 17.54 1.50
N VAL A 133 -17.43 16.83 0.94
CA VAL A 133 -17.98 17.19 -0.37
C VAL A 133 -18.63 18.57 -0.23
N SER A 134 -18.02 19.59 -0.83
CA SER A 134 -18.66 20.92 -0.87
C SER A 134 -19.91 20.79 -1.72
N SER A 135 -21.08 20.95 -1.11
CA SER A 135 -22.34 21.08 -1.82
C SER A 135 -22.30 22.36 -2.66
N LEU A 136 -22.02 22.20 -3.95
CA LEU A 136 -22.34 23.17 -4.99
C LEU A 136 -23.74 22.89 -5.53
#